data_AF-A0A0W0F153-F1
#
_entry.id   AF-A0A0W0F153-F1
#
_cell.length_a   1.000
_cell.length_b   1.000
_cell.length_c   1.000
_cell.angle_alpha   90.00
_cell.angle_beta   90.00
_cell.angle_gamma   90.00
#
_symmetry.space_group_name_H-M   'P 1'
#
loop_
_entity.id
_entity.type
_entity.pdbx_description
1 polymer ?
#
loop_
_entity_poly.entity_id
_entity_poly.type
_entity_poly.pdbx_seq_one_letter_code
_entity_poly.pdbx_strand_id
1 'polypeptide(L)'
;MKLKFTDDFSEYMQQPPPKTQLRLAQQTFVKNYRAAIAEWGDIVVNHQGFQIAPVEPKTKTDDDLAAWLDDLKLENGEQEPSRCHPKVNTNHVALYQCSWCYNPSAVLRKCAGCGLTRYCDIGCQKSHWSAHKKQCKTASSKAAKDGL
;
A
#
# COMPACT_ATOMS: atom_id res chain seq x y z
N MET A 1 -1.46 -24.23 7.34
CA MET A 1 -2.49 -23.50 6.58
C MET A 1 -3.72 -24.40 6.41
N LYS A 2 -4.92 -23.96 6.81
CA LYS A 2 -6.11 -24.83 7.02
C LYS A 2 -7.09 -24.85 5.83
N LEU A 3 -6.61 -24.71 4.58
CA LEU A 3 -7.52 -24.65 3.41
C LEU A 3 -8.39 -25.90 3.28
N LYS A 4 -7.82 -27.09 3.52
CA LYS A 4 -8.56 -28.36 3.48
C LYS A 4 -9.71 -28.41 4.49
N PHE A 5 -9.47 -28.00 5.73
CA PHE A 5 -10.51 -27.95 6.76
C PHE A 5 -11.67 -27.02 6.37
N THR A 6 -11.36 -25.87 5.76
CA THR A 6 -12.38 -24.95 5.25
C THR A 6 -13.17 -25.59 4.12
N ASP A 7 -12.54 -26.38 3.25
CA ASP A 7 -13.20 -27.08 2.16
C ASP A 7 -14.13 -28.17 2.70
N ASP A 8 -13.61 -29.01 3.60
CA ASP A 8 -14.38 -30.07 4.27
C ASP A 8 -15.62 -29.50 4.99
N PHE A 9 -15.46 -28.37 5.69
CA PHE A 9 -16.57 -27.68 6.37
C PHE A 9 -17.57 -27.09 5.37
N SER A 10 -17.09 -26.51 4.28
CA SER A 10 -17.94 -25.90 3.25
C SER A 10 -18.76 -26.96 2.48
N GLU A 11 -18.16 -28.11 2.22
CA GLU A 11 -18.85 -29.28 1.67
C GLU A 11 -19.91 -29.81 2.62
N TYR A 12 -19.59 -29.93 3.91
CA TYR A 12 -20.55 -30.31 4.95
C TYR A 12 -21.76 -29.35 5.02
N MET A 13 -21.52 -28.05 4.89
CA MET A 13 -22.56 -27.01 4.87
C MET A 13 -23.27 -26.87 3.50
N GLN A 14 -22.94 -27.72 2.51
CA GLN A 14 -23.45 -27.65 1.14
C GLN A 14 -23.26 -26.29 0.45
N GLN A 15 -22.22 -25.55 0.84
CA GLN A 15 -21.87 -24.26 0.27
C GLN A 15 -20.43 -24.32 -0.23
N PRO A 16 -20.19 -24.85 -1.45
CA PRO A 16 -18.83 -25.04 -1.95
C PRO A 16 -18.12 -23.68 -2.10
N PRO A 17 -16.83 -23.60 -1.74
CA PRO A 17 -16.08 -22.35 -1.85
C PRO A 17 -16.06 -21.85 -3.31
N PRO A 18 -16.35 -20.55 -3.54
CA PRO A 18 -16.37 -20.02 -4.90
C PRO A 18 -14.96 -20.04 -5.52
N LYS A 19 -14.89 -20.41 -6.81
CA LYS A 19 -13.64 -20.46 -7.60
C LYS A 19 -13.22 -19.08 -8.08
N THR A 20 -12.92 -18.18 -7.14
CA THR A 20 -12.42 -16.84 -7.46
C THR A 20 -10.93 -16.88 -7.81
N GLN A 21 -10.44 -15.85 -8.51
CA GLN A 21 -9.00 -15.71 -8.81
C GLN A 21 -8.14 -15.71 -7.54
N LEU A 22 -8.62 -15.06 -6.48
CA LEU A 22 -7.96 -15.06 -5.17
C LEU A 22 -7.87 -16.48 -4.59
N ARG A 23 -8.95 -17.26 -4.69
CA ARG A 23 -8.97 -18.65 -4.20
C ARG A 23 -8.00 -19.54 -4.96
N LEU A 24 -7.98 -19.43 -6.28
CA LEU A 24 -7.06 -20.18 -7.14
C LEU A 24 -5.60 -19.83 -6.86
N ALA A 25 -5.30 -18.54 -6.64
CA ALA A 25 -3.97 -18.09 -6.25
C ALA A 25 -3.53 -18.70 -4.91
N GLN A 26 -4.40 -18.68 -3.89
CA GLN A 26 -4.12 -19.27 -2.58
C GLN A 26 -3.87 -20.79 -2.66
N GLN A 27 -4.70 -21.51 -3.43
CA GLN A 27 -4.53 -22.96 -3.63
C GLN A 27 -3.21 -23.28 -4.34
N THR A 28 -2.91 -22.55 -5.42
CA THR A 28 -1.65 -22.70 -6.16
C THR A 28 -0.45 -22.41 -5.27
N PHE A 29 -0.50 -21.36 -4.46
CA PHE A 29 0.54 -21.03 -3.51
C PHE A 29 0.78 -22.18 -2.52
N VAL A 30 -0.27 -22.67 -1.84
CA VAL A 30 -0.14 -23.76 -0.86
C VAL A 30 0.40 -25.04 -1.49
N LYS A 31 -0.08 -25.37 -2.69
CA LYS A 31 0.35 -26.57 -3.42
C LYS A 31 1.85 -26.54 -3.70
N ASN A 32 2.38 -25.39 -4.10
CA ASN A 32 3.77 -25.26 -4.53
C ASN A 32 4.72 -24.82 -3.41
N TYR A 33 4.19 -24.30 -2.29
CA TYR A 33 4.98 -23.65 -1.24
C TYR A 33 6.11 -24.54 -0.69
N ARG A 34 5.85 -25.82 -0.44
CA ARG A 34 6.87 -26.73 0.11
C ARG A 34 8.04 -26.93 -0.86
N ALA A 35 7.75 -27.14 -2.14
CA ALA A 35 8.78 -27.29 -3.15
C ALA A 35 9.54 -25.97 -3.35
N ALA A 36 8.81 -24.86 -3.42
CA ALA A 36 9.40 -23.54 -3.57
C ALA A 36 10.32 -23.16 -2.41
N ILE A 37 9.95 -23.44 -1.15
CA ILE A 37 10.82 -23.16 0.01
C ILE A 37 12.03 -24.11 0.05
N ALA A 38 11.91 -25.35 -0.41
CA ALA A 38 13.06 -26.25 -0.49
C ALA A 38 14.09 -25.79 -1.54
N GLU A 39 13.63 -25.21 -2.64
CA GLU A 39 14.50 -24.72 -3.72
C GLU A 39 15.04 -23.30 -3.46
N TRP A 40 14.20 -22.41 -2.95
CA TRP A 40 14.48 -20.98 -2.84
C TRP A 40 14.63 -20.47 -1.40
N GLY A 41 14.48 -21.34 -0.40
CA GLY A 41 14.47 -20.95 1.02
C GLY A 41 15.72 -20.16 1.43
N ASP A 42 16.90 -20.64 1.04
CA ASP A 42 18.17 -19.98 1.36
C ASP A 42 18.30 -18.61 0.66
N ILE A 43 17.83 -18.50 -0.58
CA ILE A 43 17.80 -17.25 -1.34
C ILE A 43 16.86 -16.23 -0.68
N VAL A 44 15.68 -16.68 -0.24
CA VAL A 44 14.70 -15.86 0.48
C VAL A 44 15.26 -15.36 1.81
N VAL A 45 16.01 -16.19 2.54
CA VAL A 45 16.66 -15.78 3.80
C VAL A 45 17.78 -14.78 3.54
N ASN A 46 18.61 -15.01 2.52
CA ASN A 46 19.72 -14.13 2.17
C ASN A 46 19.27 -12.77 1.60
N HIS A 47 18.10 -12.71 0.96
CA HIS A 47 17.52 -11.46 0.43
C HIS A 47 16.64 -10.67 1.41
N GLN A 48 16.42 -11.14 2.65
CA GLN A 48 15.81 -10.28 3.69
C GLN A 48 16.72 -9.09 4.05
N GLY A 49 17.98 -9.14 3.65
CA GLY A 49 18.97 -8.07 3.78
C GLY A 49 19.04 -7.11 2.60
N PHE A 50 17.93 -6.74 1.96
CA PHE A 50 17.93 -5.45 1.24
C PHE A 50 18.18 -4.36 2.28
N GLN A 51 19.45 -4.05 2.51
CA GLN A 51 19.81 -2.74 2.97
C GLN A 51 19.26 -1.80 1.92
N ILE A 52 18.16 -1.13 2.25
CA ILE A 52 17.84 0.14 1.63
C ILE A 52 18.95 1.09 2.12
N ALA A 53 20.15 0.90 1.59
CA ALA A 53 21.12 1.97 1.56
C ALA A 53 20.41 3.10 0.82
N PRO A 54 20.40 4.33 1.35
CA PRO A 54 19.93 5.48 0.59
C PRO A 54 20.67 5.46 -0.75
N VAL A 55 19.97 5.09 -1.82
CA VAL A 55 20.49 5.26 -3.16
C VAL A 55 20.47 6.76 -3.36
N GLU A 56 21.66 7.37 -3.32
CA GLU A 56 21.88 8.73 -3.81
C GLU A 56 21.16 8.84 -5.16
N PRO A 57 20.19 9.77 -5.31
CA PRO A 57 19.43 9.89 -6.54
C PRO A 57 20.40 10.20 -7.68
N LYS A 58 20.69 9.19 -8.51
CA LYS A 58 21.40 9.37 -9.76
C LYS A 58 20.41 9.91 -10.77
N THR A 59 20.19 11.21 -10.71
CA THR A 59 19.22 11.96 -11.52
C THR A 59 19.32 11.73 -13.03
N LYS A 60 20.44 11.21 -13.54
CA LYS A 60 20.61 10.88 -14.96
C LYS A 60 20.06 9.52 -15.37
N THR A 61 20.07 8.51 -14.50
CA THR A 61 19.69 7.14 -14.91
C THR A 61 18.19 6.91 -14.86
N ASP A 62 17.49 7.61 -13.97
CA ASP A 62 16.05 7.46 -13.81
C ASP A 62 15.27 8.15 -14.94
N ASP A 63 15.77 9.28 -15.45
CA ASP A 63 15.21 9.98 -16.61
C ASP A 63 15.33 9.12 -17.89
N ASP A 64 16.48 8.47 -18.08
CA ASP A 64 16.72 7.59 -19.24
C ASP A 64 15.83 6.34 -19.21
N LEU A 65 15.59 5.77 -18.02
CA LEU A 65 14.71 4.61 -17.85
C LEU A 65 13.23 5.00 -18.06
N ALA A 66 12.81 6.16 -17.56
CA ALA A 66 11.46 6.67 -17.76
C ALA A 66 11.18 6.91 -19.25
N ALA A 67 12.12 7.54 -19.96
CA ALA A 67 12.02 7.76 -21.40
C ALA A 67 11.97 6.45 -22.19
N TRP A 68 12.74 5.43 -21.79
CA TRP A 68 12.72 4.11 -22.43
C TRP A 68 11.39 3.36 -22.22
N LEU A 69 10.78 3.48 -21.04
CA LEU A 69 9.48 2.85 -20.75
C LEU A 69 8.33 3.51 -21.52
N ASP A 70 8.38 4.83 -21.70
CA ASP A 70 7.37 5.57 -22.48
C ASP A 70 7.41 5.21 -23.98
N ASP A 71 8.57 4.81 -24.50
CA ASP A 71 8.73 4.40 -25.90
C ASP A 71 8.54 2.89 -26.13
N LEU A 72 8.24 2.12 -25.07
CA LEU A 72 8.01 0.67 -25.17
C LEU A 72 6.65 0.38 -25.84
N LYS A 73 6.63 0.37 -27.17
CA LYS A 73 5.49 -0.06 -27.97
C LYS A 73 5.49 -1.59 -28.08
N LEU A 74 4.72 -2.25 -27.21
CA LEU A 74 4.40 -3.67 -27.38
C LEU A 74 3.59 -3.83 -28.67
N GLU A 75 4.15 -4.55 -29.65
CA GLU A 75 3.48 -4.82 -30.91
C GLU A 75 2.13 -5.50 -30.68
N ASN A 76 1.14 -4.96 -31.40
CA ASN A 76 -0.28 -5.18 -31.26
C ASN A 76 -0.69 -6.64 -31.46
N GLY A 77 -0.91 -7.35 -30.35
CA GLY A 77 -1.68 -8.59 -30.30
C GLY A 77 -3.04 -8.35 -29.64
N GLU A 78 -4.06 -8.15 -30.47
CA GLU A 78 -5.50 -8.30 -30.21
C GLU A 78 -6.10 -7.59 -28.98
N GLN A 79 -6.91 -6.58 -29.28
CA GLN A 79 -7.69 -5.79 -28.33
C GLN A 79 -8.87 -6.62 -27.78
N GLU A 80 -8.60 -7.46 -26.79
CA GLU A 80 -9.65 -8.08 -25.96
C GLU A 80 -10.36 -6.99 -25.12
N PRO A 81 -11.70 -7.05 -24.95
CA PRO A 81 -12.44 -6.09 -24.15
C PRO A 81 -11.99 -6.20 -22.69
N SER A 82 -11.04 -5.35 -22.34
CA SER A 82 -10.45 -5.24 -21.01
C SER A 82 -11.56 -5.05 -19.98
N ARG A 83 -11.84 -6.15 -19.28
CA ARG A 83 -12.65 -6.19 -18.07
C ARG A 83 -12.18 -5.06 -17.18
N CYS A 84 -13.14 -4.36 -16.58
CA CYS A 84 -12.94 -3.20 -15.71
C CYS A 84 -11.99 -3.51 -14.55
N HIS A 85 -10.68 -3.44 -14.79
CA HIS A 85 -9.72 -3.09 -13.77
C HIS A 85 -9.95 -1.59 -13.53
N PRO A 86 -10.18 -1.14 -12.29
CA PRO A 86 -10.01 0.27 -11.98
C PRO A 86 -8.61 0.62 -12.51
N LYS A 87 -8.53 1.55 -13.48
CA LYS A 87 -7.26 2.17 -13.83
C LYS A 87 -6.78 2.83 -12.55
N VAL A 88 -5.93 2.11 -11.80
CA VAL A 88 -5.23 2.69 -10.66
C VAL A 88 -4.28 3.66 -11.31
N ASN A 89 -4.71 4.91 -11.35
CA ASN A 89 -3.84 6.00 -11.73
C ASN A 89 -2.70 6.02 -10.70
N THR A 90 -1.54 5.53 -11.09
CA THR A 90 -0.31 5.60 -10.29
C THR A 90 0.28 7.01 -10.24
N ASN A 91 -0.42 8.01 -10.79
CA ASN A 91 -0.26 9.37 -10.28
C ASN A 91 -0.68 9.37 -8.82
N HIS A 92 0.31 9.28 -7.93
CA HIS A 92 0.31 9.87 -6.60
C HIS A 92 -1.10 10.13 -6.06
N VAL A 93 -1.78 9.09 -5.57
CA VAL A 93 -2.65 9.37 -4.43
C VAL A 93 -1.67 9.82 -3.36
N ALA A 94 -1.42 11.13 -3.28
CA ALA A 94 -0.61 11.74 -2.26
C ALA A 94 -1.37 11.52 -0.95
N LEU A 95 -1.27 10.30 -0.43
CA LEU A 95 -1.85 9.92 0.83
C LEU A 95 -1.27 10.91 1.82
N TYR A 96 -2.15 11.64 2.48
CA TYR A 96 -1.73 12.51 3.56
C TYR A 96 -0.84 11.71 4.51
N GLN A 97 0.23 12.35 4.98
CA GLN A 97 1.19 11.72 5.88
C GLN A 97 0.89 12.13 7.32
N CYS A 98 1.13 11.20 8.25
CA CYS A 98 1.07 11.51 9.67
C CYS A 98 2.08 12.61 10.00
N SER A 99 1.66 13.67 10.67
CA SER A 99 2.53 14.80 11.02
C SER A 99 3.57 14.46 12.11
N TRP A 100 3.64 13.22 12.58
CA TRP A 100 4.63 12.76 13.57
C TRP A 100 5.53 11.64 13.05
N CYS A 101 4.94 10.55 12.56
CA CYS A 101 5.69 9.38 12.09
C CYS A 101 5.82 9.31 10.55
N TYR A 102 5.26 10.28 9.83
CA TYR A 102 5.33 10.39 8.36
C TYR A 102 4.75 9.22 7.56
N ASN A 103 4.15 8.22 8.22
CA ASN A 103 3.48 7.12 7.54
C ASN A 103 2.34 7.66 6.65
N PRO A 104 2.38 7.38 5.33
CA PRO A 104 1.29 7.72 4.42
C PRO A 104 0.08 6.84 4.72
N SER A 105 -1.09 7.44 4.86
CA SER A 105 -2.34 6.69 5.07
C SER A 105 -3.55 7.44 4.56
N ALA A 106 -4.51 6.68 4.01
CA ALA A 106 -5.81 7.22 3.61
C ALA A 106 -6.68 7.60 4.82
N VAL A 107 -6.40 7.04 6.01
CA VAL A 107 -7.29 7.12 7.19
C VAL A 107 -6.59 7.86 8.34
N LEU A 108 -6.10 9.07 8.08
CA LEU A 108 -5.54 9.90 9.14
C LEU A 108 -6.60 10.78 9.82
N ARG A 109 -6.52 10.85 11.15
CA ARG A 109 -7.38 11.68 12.00
C ARG A 109 -6.86 13.11 12.02
N LYS A 110 -7.73 14.08 11.72
CA LYS A 110 -7.41 15.50 11.88
C LYS A 110 -7.27 15.86 13.35
N CYS A 111 -6.40 16.80 13.67
CA CYS A 111 -6.35 17.41 14.99
C CYS A 111 -7.70 18.06 15.31
N ALA A 112 -8.33 17.67 16.43
CA ALA A 112 -9.63 18.22 16.83
C ALA A 112 -9.61 19.73 17.15
N GLY A 113 -8.43 20.28 17.49
CA GLY A 113 -8.28 21.72 17.77
C GLY A 113 -8.24 22.56 16.49
N CYS A 114 -7.23 22.33 15.64
CA CYS A 114 -7.01 23.17 14.47
C CYS A 114 -7.52 22.60 13.14
N GLY A 115 -7.84 21.31 13.05
CA GLY A 115 -8.26 20.65 11.81
C GLY A 115 -7.21 20.52 10.71
N LEU A 116 -6.03 21.12 10.87
CA LEU A 116 -4.99 21.21 9.82
C LEU A 116 -4.03 20.02 9.82
N THR A 117 -3.48 19.64 10.97
CA THR A 117 -2.55 18.51 11.08
C THR A 117 -3.30 17.19 11.18
N ARG A 118 -2.65 16.10 10.79
CA ARG A 118 -3.25 14.77 10.72
C ARG A 118 -2.35 13.71 11.35
N TYR A 119 -2.95 12.72 12.01
CA TYR A 119 -2.24 11.70 12.78
C TYR A 119 -2.83 10.31 12.56
N CYS A 120 -2.01 9.27 12.70
CA CYS A 120 -2.49 7.88 12.71
C CYS A 120 -3.47 7.65 13.87
N ASP A 121 -3.08 8.11 15.06
CA ASP A 121 -3.83 7.91 16.30
C ASP A 121 -3.50 9.00 17.34
N ILE A 122 -4.07 8.83 18.55
CA ILE A 122 -3.83 9.70 19.71
C ILE A 122 -2.36 9.64 20.19
N GLY A 123 -1.67 8.53 19.97
CA GLY A 123 -0.26 8.35 20.34
C GLY A 123 0.61 9.31 19.54
N CYS A 124 0.47 9.29 18.22
CA CYS A 124 1.17 10.20 17.32
C CYS A 124 0.85 11.67 17.62
N GLN A 125 -0.41 11.99 17.96
CA GLN A 125 -0.80 13.35 18.32
C GLN A 125 -0.12 13.82 19.62
N LYS A 126 -0.09 13.00 20.66
CA LYS A 126 0.55 13.32 21.94
C LYS A 126 2.06 13.52 21.77
N SER A 127 2.71 12.64 21.00
CA SER A 127 4.15 12.75 20.73
C SER A 127 4.50 14.02 19.94
N HIS A 128 3.63 14.47 19.03
CA HIS A 128 3.83 15.73 18.30
C HIS A 128 3.40 16.98 19.09
N TRP A 129 2.75 16.84 20.26
CA TRP A 129 2.09 17.97 20.92
C TRP A 129 3.03 19.11 21.31
N SER A 130 4.25 18.82 21.77
CA SER A 130 5.22 19.85 22.18
C SER A 130 5.56 20.83 21.06
N ALA A 131 5.73 20.33 19.83
CA ALA A 131 5.99 21.15 18.65
C ALA A 131 4.69 21.75 18.07
N HIS A 132 3.62 20.96 18.01
CA HIS A 132 2.36 21.37 17.38
C HIS A 132 1.57 22.42 18.20
N LYS A 133 1.65 22.41 19.53
CA LYS A 133 0.78 23.19 20.43
C LYS A 133 0.69 24.68 20.10
N LYS A 134 1.82 25.32 19.79
CA LYS A 134 1.86 26.76 19.45
C LYS A 134 1.09 27.02 18.15
N GLN A 135 1.36 26.22 17.12
CA GLN A 135 0.70 26.34 15.82
C GLN A 135 -0.80 26.00 15.90
N CYS A 136 -1.16 25.00 16.71
CA CYS A 136 -2.55 24.59 16.93
C CYS A 136 -3.40 25.75 17.46
N LYS A 137 -2.89 26.47 18.47
CA LYS A 137 -3.59 27.63 19.06
C LYS A 137 -3.80 28.75 18.05
N THR A 138 -2.78 29.07 17.25
CA THR A 138 -2.87 30.14 16.25
C THR A 138 -3.82 29.77 15.10
N ALA A 139 -3.82 28.51 14.67
CA ALA A 139 -4.65 28.03 13.57
C ALA A 139 -6.13 27.90 13.95
N SER A 140 -6.43 27.51 15.20
CA SER A 140 -7.81 27.38 15.68
C SER A 140 -8.58 28.72 15.61
N SER A 141 -7.88 29.85 15.68
CA SER A 141 -8.47 31.20 15.53
C SER A 141 -8.70 31.63 14.08
N LYS A 142 -8.07 30.97 13.10
CA LYS A 142 -8.20 31.29 11.66
C LYS A 142 -9.31 30.50 10.97
N ALA A 143 -9.52 29.24 11.35
CA ALA A 143 -10.58 28.40 10.79
C ALA A 143 -12.01 28.96 11.01
N ALA A 144 -12.20 29.85 12.00
CA ALA A 144 -13.47 30.52 12.24
C ALA A 144 -13.75 31.70 11.29
N LYS A 145 -12.77 32.16 10.49
CA LYS A 145 -12.93 33.34 9.61
C LYS A 145 -13.14 33.02 8.14
N ASP A 146 -12.76 31.83 7.68
CA ASP A 146 -12.79 31.43 6.26
C ASP A 146 -13.98 30.51 5.91
N GLY A 147 -14.99 30.44 6.80
CA GLY A 147 -16.23 29.67 6.58
C GLY A 147 -17.43 30.57 6.33
N LEU A 148 -17.48 31.21 5.16
CA LEU A 148 -18.69 31.67 4.46
C LEU A 148 -18.61 31.23 3.00
#